data_AF-A0A7S3N772-F1
#
_entry.id   AF-A0A7S3N772-F1
#
_cell.length_a   1.000
_cell.length_b   1.000
_cell.length_c   1.000
_cell.angle_alpha   90.00
_cell.angle_beta   90.00
_cell.angle_gamma   90.00
#
_symmetry.space_group_name_H-M   'P 1'
#
loop_
_entity.id
_entity.type
_entity.pdbx_description
1 polymer ?
#
loop_
_entity_poly.entity_id
_entity_poly.type
_entity_poly.pdbx_seq_one_letter_code
_entity_poly.pdbx_strand_id
1 'polypeptide(L)'
;MLKHNPYNFAAFKAWFETKVPESEKLTHIKGDDTWVRDMDQVVRWCRLVPIKAKLSFTLLEYVRSTLVDQYAGPNHKLLAVSAPVDFDFELLVVERAIMLLNGVMATRFSSPDTEAESAALGQADLTYNQMLTFTYRHDQKTLIASNISLLHVLADLLGRLKTSASPRTDIMKRVAPFEADEDVVANRLKLRHYIGDILRNQAALKQATSAP
;
A
#
# COMPACT_ATOMS: atom_id res chain seq x y z
N MET A 1 -0.96 -9.35 30.91
CA MET A 1 -0.68 -9.11 29.47
C MET A 1 -2.00 -8.99 28.73
N LEU A 2 -2.33 -7.80 28.22
CA LEU A 2 -3.45 -7.65 27.29
C LEU A 2 -3.11 -8.45 26.02
N LYS A 3 -3.86 -9.52 25.74
CA LYS A 3 -3.72 -10.31 24.51
C LYS A 3 -3.92 -9.39 23.30
N HIS A 4 -3.18 -9.66 22.23
CA HIS A 4 -3.23 -8.99 20.93
C HIS A 4 -4.69 -8.62 20.57
N ASN A 5 -5.00 -7.33 20.55
CA ASN A 5 -6.36 -6.87 20.27
C ASN A 5 -6.64 -6.99 18.76
N PRO A 6 -7.60 -7.82 18.32
CA PRO A 6 -7.90 -8.00 16.90
C PRO A 6 -8.45 -6.73 16.23
N TYR A 7 -8.82 -5.72 17.01
CA TYR A 7 -9.25 -4.40 16.53
C TYR A 7 -8.10 -3.40 16.37
N ASN A 8 -6.85 -3.78 16.67
CA ASN A 8 -5.71 -2.92 16.41
C ASN A 8 -5.41 -2.88 14.91
N PHE A 9 -5.54 -1.70 14.34
CA PHE A 9 -5.13 -1.38 12.98
C PHE A 9 -4.36 -0.05 13.00
N ALA A 10 -3.36 0.06 12.13
CA ALA A 10 -2.85 1.36 11.74
C ALA A 10 -3.70 1.85 10.57
N ALA A 11 -3.89 3.16 10.43
CA ALA A 11 -4.54 3.71 9.25
C ALA A 11 -4.00 5.10 8.96
N PHE A 12 -4.02 5.45 7.68
CA PHE A 12 -3.74 6.80 7.23
C PHE A 12 -4.91 7.32 6.40
N LYS A 13 -5.03 8.65 6.35
CA LYS A 13 -6.01 9.32 5.51
C LYS A 13 -5.42 9.45 4.11
N ALA A 14 -6.07 8.81 3.14
CA ALA A 14 -5.78 8.98 1.73
C ALA A 14 -6.75 10.01 1.15
N TRP A 15 -6.20 11.01 0.47
CA TRP A 15 -6.97 12.03 -0.24
C TRP A 15 -7.06 11.66 -1.70
N PHE A 16 -8.28 11.62 -2.22
CA PHE A 16 -8.57 11.37 -3.62
C PHE A 16 -9.12 12.65 -4.22
N GLU A 17 -8.63 12.98 -5.41
CA GLU A 17 -9.13 14.06 -6.22
C GLU A 17 -9.78 13.44 -7.45
N THR A 18 -11.07 13.71 -7.65
CA THR A 18 -11.78 13.28 -8.85
C THR A 18 -12.23 14.52 -9.59
N LYS A 19 -11.80 14.66 -10.85
CA LYS A 19 -12.33 15.69 -11.73
C LYS A 19 -13.81 15.41 -11.94
N VAL A 20 -14.65 16.40 -11.67
CA VAL A 20 -16.09 16.27 -11.92
C VAL A 20 -16.29 16.10 -13.43
N PRO A 21 -17.02 15.06 -13.88
CA PRO A 21 -17.38 14.91 -15.29
C PRO A 21 -18.01 16.20 -15.81
N GLU A 22 -17.73 16.62 -17.05
CA GLU A 22 -18.26 17.88 -17.59
C GLU A 22 -19.80 17.99 -17.49
N SER A 23 -20.50 16.85 -17.57
CA SER A 23 -21.96 16.76 -17.41
C SER A 23 -22.47 17.12 -16.01
N GLU A 24 -21.60 17.02 -15.00
CA GLU A 24 -21.92 17.27 -13.58
C GLU A 24 -21.26 18.54 -13.04
N LYS A 25 -20.42 19.21 -13.83
CA LYS A 25 -19.85 20.51 -13.45
C LYS A 25 -21.00 21.51 -13.28
N LEU A 26 -21.08 22.14 -12.12
CA LEU A 26 -22.05 23.19 -11.87
C LEU A 26 -21.74 24.37 -12.79
N THR A 27 -22.57 24.58 -13.82
CA THR A 27 -22.49 25.74 -14.72
C THR A 27 -23.14 26.98 -14.13
N HIS A 28 -23.77 26.87 -12.95
CA HIS A 28 -24.52 27.93 -12.30
C HIS A 28 -24.27 27.96 -10.80
N ILE A 29 -23.56 28.99 -10.34
CA ILE A 29 -23.69 29.47 -8.97
C ILE A 29 -24.87 30.45 -9.01
N LYS A 30 -25.96 30.12 -8.32
CA LYS A 30 -27.13 31.03 -8.19
C LYS A 30 -26.64 32.28 -7.43
N GLY A 31 -26.38 33.37 -8.15
CA GLY A 31 -25.89 34.60 -7.52
C GLY A 31 -25.64 35.78 -8.45
N ASP A 32 -25.01 35.60 -9.61
CA ASP A 32 -24.68 36.70 -10.52
C ASP A 32 -24.73 36.23 -11.98
N ASP A 33 -25.23 37.08 -12.88
CA ASP A 33 -25.34 36.90 -14.35
C ASP A 33 -23.97 36.82 -15.07
N THR A 34 -22.92 36.37 -14.39
CA THR A 34 -21.61 36.11 -14.98
C THR A 34 -21.44 34.62 -15.22
N TRP A 35 -21.36 34.25 -16.50
CA TRP A 35 -21.02 32.90 -16.93
C TRP A 35 -19.57 32.58 -16.57
N VAL A 36 -19.31 32.24 -15.32
CA VAL A 36 -18.01 31.69 -14.90
C VAL A 36 -18.09 30.19 -15.07
N ARG A 37 -17.55 29.66 -16.18
CA ARG A 37 -17.22 28.24 -16.26
C ARG A 37 -16.06 28.01 -15.31
N ASP A 38 -16.35 27.58 -14.10
CA ASP A 38 -15.35 27.15 -13.13
C ASP A 38 -14.69 25.88 -13.69
N MET A 39 -13.58 26.06 -14.42
CA MET A 39 -13.05 25.01 -15.30
C MET A 39 -12.52 23.79 -14.55
N ASP A 40 -12.24 23.92 -13.24
CA ASP A 40 -11.61 22.89 -12.43
C ASP A 40 -12.38 22.57 -11.15
N GLN A 41 -13.66 22.21 -11.27
CA GLN A 41 -14.35 21.57 -10.15
C GLN A 41 -13.74 20.19 -9.89
N VAL A 42 -13.01 20.09 -8.78
CA VAL A 42 -12.42 18.86 -8.26
C VAL A 42 -13.14 18.47 -6.99
N VAL A 43 -13.73 17.28 -6.97
CA VAL A 43 -14.27 16.70 -5.73
C VAL A 43 -13.12 16.05 -5.00
N ARG A 44 -12.84 16.57 -3.80
CA ARG A 44 -11.89 15.98 -2.86
C ARG A 44 -12.66 15.12 -1.86
N TRP A 45 -12.29 13.86 -1.74
CA TRP A 45 -12.83 12.99 -0.70
C TRP A 45 -11.71 12.22 -0.01
N CYS A 46 -11.92 11.94 1.28
CA CYS A 46 -10.95 11.29 2.12
C CYS A 46 -11.41 9.86 2.42
N ARG A 47 -10.53 8.88 2.18
CA ARG A 47 -10.73 7.49 2.62
C ARG A 47 -9.72 7.15 3.69
N LEU A 48 -10.19 6.46 4.73
CA LEU A 48 -9.30 5.86 5.71
C LEU A 48 -8.77 4.53 5.15
N VAL A 49 -7.46 4.43 4.97
CA VAL A 49 -6.81 3.21 4.46
C VAL A 49 -6.31 2.38 5.64
N PRO A 50 -6.93 1.24 5.96
CA PRO A 50 -6.48 0.40 7.05
C PRO A 50 -5.23 -0.41 6.64
N ILE A 51 -4.27 -0.45 7.57
CA ILE A 51 -3.08 -1.28 7.56
C ILE A 51 -3.31 -2.38 8.58
N LYS A 52 -3.31 -3.62 8.09
CA LYS A 52 -3.49 -4.84 8.89
C LYS A 52 -2.23 -5.70 8.76
N ALA A 53 -2.15 -6.83 9.46
CA ALA A 53 -1.02 -7.76 9.38
C ALA A 53 -0.86 -8.48 8.02
N LYS A 54 -1.71 -8.17 7.04
CA LYS A 54 -1.67 -8.67 5.65
C LYS A 54 -1.50 -7.49 4.71
N LEU A 55 -0.95 -7.76 3.52
CA LEU A 55 -0.81 -6.76 2.46
C LEU A 55 -2.14 -6.02 2.22
N SER A 56 -2.12 -4.70 2.35
CA SER A 56 -3.30 -3.87 2.12
C SER A 56 -3.44 -3.56 0.62
N PHE A 57 -4.34 -4.26 -0.07
CA PHE A 57 -4.64 -3.99 -1.47
C PHE A 57 -5.11 -2.54 -1.68
N THR A 58 -5.87 -1.99 -0.73
CA THR A 58 -6.33 -0.60 -0.79
C THR A 58 -5.18 0.41 -0.73
N LEU A 59 -4.09 0.11 0.00
CA LEU A 59 -2.88 0.94 -0.06
C LEU A 59 -2.27 0.91 -1.47
N LEU A 60 -2.16 -0.26 -2.08
CA LEU A 60 -1.56 -0.38 -3.42
C LEU A 60 -2.46 0.21 -4.50
N GLU A 61 -3.78 0.06 -4.42
CA GLU A 61 -4.75 0.74 -5.27
C GLU A 61 -4.61 2.26 -5.18
N TYR A 62 -4.51 2.79 -3.95
CA TYR A 62 -4.26 4.21 -3.75
C TYR A 62 -2.96 4.64 -4.45
N VAL A 63 -1.85 3.94 -4.21
CA VAL A 63 -0.58 4.29 -4.85
C VAL A 63 -0.66 4.19 -6.38
N ARG A 64 -1.29 3.14 -6.93
CA ARG A 64 -1.51 3.02 -8.38
C ARG A 64 -2.29 4.20 -8.94
N SER A 65 -3.37 4.62 -8.27
CA SER A 65 -4.15 5.78 -8.72
C SER A 65 -3.34 7.06 -8.80
N THR A 66 -2.30 7.21 -7.97
CA THR A 66 -1.41 8.39 -8.02
C THR A 66 -0.32 8.31 -9.10
N LEU A 67 0.01 7.10 -9.56
CA LEU A 67 1.13 6.86 -10.48
C LEU A 67 0.68 6.55 -11.91
N VAL A 68 -0.55 6.03 -12.10
CA VAL A 68 -1.01 5.50 -13.40
C VAL A 68 -0.94 6.54 -14.52
N ASP A 69 -1.33 7.78 -14.24
CA ASP A 69 -1.30 8.88 -15.22
C ASP A 69 0.11 9.41 -15.51
N GLN A 70 1.06 9.13 -14.62
CA GLN A 70 2.46 9.59 -14.74
C GLN A 70 3.36 8.53 -15.38
N TYR A 71 2.89 7.29 -15.50
CA TYR A 71 3.69 6.19 -16.00
C TYR A 71 3.73 6.17 -17.54
N ALA A 72 4.92 6.37 -18.11
CA ALA A 72 5.16 6.37 -19.55
C ALA A 72 5.71 5.03 -20.09
N GLY A 73 5.51 3.93 -19.37
CA GLY A 73 6.00 2.60 -19.79
C GLY A 73 5.22 2.00 -20.96
N PRO A 74 5.70 0.87 -21.52
CA PRO A 74 5.14 0.25 -22.72
C PRO A 74 3.67 -0.15 -22.55
N ASN A 75 3.29 -0.50 -21.32
CA ASN A 75 1.98 -1.06 -20.98
C ASN A 75 1.02 -0.05 -20.33
N HIS A 76 1.33 1.26 -20.36
CA HIS A 76 0.57 2.28 -19.62
C HIS A 76 -0.95 2.26 -19.91
N LYS A 77 -1.35 2.00 -21.17
CA LYS A 77 -2.77 1.94 -21.58
C LYS A 77 -3.53 0.73 -21.02
N LEU A 78 -2.82 -0.30 -20.57
CA LEU A 78 -3.38 -1.55 -20.07
C LEU A 78 -3.38 -1.62 -18.54
N LEU A 79 -2.87 -0.59 -17.87
CA LEU A 79 -2.81 -0.56 -16.41
C LEU A 79 -4.20 -0.41 -15.80
N ALA A 80 -4.41 -1.11 -14.68
CA ALA A 80 -5.61 -1.01 -13.87
C ALA A 80 -5.25 -0.56 -12.46
N VAL A 81 -6.07 0.32 -11.88
CA VAL A 81 -5.89 0.75 -10.48
C VAL A 81 -6.21 -0.40 -9.51
N SER A 82 -7.20 -1.23 -9.84
CA SER A 82 -7.73 -2.29 -8.99
C SER A 82 -6.88 -3.55 -8.90
N ALA A 83 -5.94 -3.77 -9.83
CA ALA A 83 -5.17 -5.02 -9.90
C ALA A 83 -3.75 -4.80 -10.43
N PRO A 84 -2.77 -5.62 -9.99
CA PRO A 84 -1.41 -5.56 -10.52
C PRO A 84 -1.36 -6.08 -11.95
N VAL A 85 -0.76 -5.33 -12.88
CA VAL A 85 -0.71 -5.71 -14.32
C VAL A 85 0.72 -5.88 -14.80
N ASP A 86 1.53 -4.83 -14.68
CA ASP A 86 2.86 -4.75 -15.27
C ASP A 86 3.96 -4.86 -14.21
N PHE A 87 4.97 -5.72 -14.39
CA PHE A 87 6.03 -5.88 -13.38
C PHE A 87 6.77 -4.57 -13.10
N ASP A 88 7.09 -3.80 -14.14
CA ASP A 88 7.86 -2.56 -14.00
C ASP A 88 7.04 -1.49 -13.30
N PHE A 89 5.77 -1.35 -13.68
CA PHE A 89 4.86 -0.46 -12.96
C PHE A 89 4.67 -0.89 -11.50
N GLU A 90 4.45 -2.19 -11.23
CA GLU A 90 4.19 -2.66 -9.87
C GLU A 90 5.42 -2.55 -8.96
N LEU A 91 6.64 -2.63 -9.49
CA LEU A 91 7.85 -2.31 -8.72
C LEU A 91 7.85 -0.85 -8.25
N LEU A 92 7.48 0.10 -9.11
CA LEU A 92 7.34 1.51 -8.75
C LEU A 92 6.23 1.72 -7.69
N VAL A 93 5.10 1.01 -7.84
CA VAL A 93 3.99 1.05 -6.88
C VAL A 93 4.44 0.56 -5.50
N VAL A 94 5.16 -0.57 -5.45
CA VAL A 94 5.65 -1.13 -4.19
C VAL A 94 6.68 -0.22 -3.55
N GLU A 95 7.63 0.34 -4.31
CA GLU A 95 8.62 1.29 -3.81
C GLU A 95 7.93 2.54 -3.22
N ARG A 96 6.96 3.11 -3.95
CA ARG A 96 6.21 4.27 -3.48
C ARG A 96 5.38 3.97 -2.23
N ALA A 97 4.82 2.76 -2.12
CA ALA A 97 4.13 2.32 -0.91
C ALA A 97 5.08 2.21 0.30
N ILE A 98 6.30 1.69 0.10
CA ILE A 98 7.34 1.64 1.14
C ILE A 98 7.69 3.07 1.60
N MET A 99 7.94 3.98 0.66
CA MET A 99 8.22 5.40 1.00
C MET A 99 7.07 6.03 1.80
N LEU A 100 5.82 5.77 1.41
CA LEU A 100 4.66 6.31 2.11
C LEU A 100 4.58 5.78 3.55
N LEU A 101 4.76 4.48 3.75
CA LEU A 101 4.73 3.89 5.10
C LEU A 101 5.88 4.38 5.98
N ASN A 102 7.08 4.53 5.42
CA ASN A 102 8.21 5.15 6.13
C ASN A 102 7.92 6.61 6.49
N GLY A 103 7.31 7.39 5.58
CA GLY A 103 6.87 8.74 5.86
C GLY A 103 5.82 8.81 6.97
N VAL A 104 4.84 7.89 6.97
CA VAL A 104 3.86 7.77 8.06
C VAL A 104 4.55 7.44 9.38
N MET A 105 5.53 6.52 9.39
CA MET A 105 6.27 6.18 10.59
C MET A 105 7.00 7.40 11.17
N ALA A 106 7.72 8.15 10.33
CA ALA A 106 8.51 9.30 10.75
C ALA A 106 7.67 10.52 11.16
N THR A 107 6.50 10.72 10.55
CA THR A 107 5.66 11.90 10.83
C THR A 107 4.68 11.68 11.98
N ARG A 108 4.21 10.45 12.19
CA ARG A 108 3.20 10.13 13.20
C ARG A 108 3.79 9.82 14.57
N PHE A 109 5.00 9.27 14.62
CA PHE A 109 5.64 8.86 15.85
C PHE A 109 6.91 9.68 16.09
N SER A 110 7.11 10.13 17.32
CA SER A 110 8.29 10.90 17.73
C SER A 110 9.60 10.11 17.63
N SER A 111 9.52 8.78 17.74
CA SER A 111 10.60 7.84 17.43
C SER A 111 10.01 6.72 16.58
N PRO A 112 10.69 6.26 15.52
CA PRO A 112 10.25 5.11 14.73
C PRO A 112 10.44 3.79 15.47
N ASP A 113 11.34 3.75 16.47
CA ASP A 113 11.70 2.52 17.16
C ASP A 113 10.66 2.11 18.20
N THR A 114 10.44 0.81 18.38
CA THR A 114 9.48 0.25 19.35
C THR A 114 10.04 0.16 20.76
N GLU A 115 11.37 0.23 20.91
CA GLU A 115 12.07 0.02 22.19
C GLU A 115 11.62 1.00 23.28
N ALA A 116 11.37 2.26 22.91
CA ALA A 116 10.91 3.28 23.86
C ALA A 116 9.54 2.94 24.46
N GLU A 117 8.60 2.44 23.66
CA GLU A 117 7.30 1.98 24.14
C GLU A 117 7.42 0.67 24.93
N SER A 118 8.27 -0.26 24.51
CA SER A 118 8.52 -1.50 25.25
C SER A 118 9.11 -1.24 26.64
N ALA A 119 10.07 -0.31 26.73
CA ALA A 119 10.65 0.11 28.00
C ALA A 119 9.61 0.82 28.89
N ALA A 120 8.77 1.69 28.31
CA ALA A 120 7.68 2.34 29.03
C ALA A 120 6.68 1.31 29.57
N LEU A 121 6.29 0.31 28.78
CA LEU A 121 5.37 -0.77 29.20
C LEU A 121 5.93 -1.66 30.31
N GLY A 122 7.25 -1.70 30.49
CA GLY A 122 7.91 -2.41 31.58
C GLY A 122 7.88 -1.69 32.93
N GLN A 123 7.40 -0.44 32.99
CA GLN A 123 7.32 0.34 34.23
C GLN A 123 6.11 -0.06 35.07
N ALA A 124 6.31 -0.25 36.37
CA ALA A 124 5.27 -0.72 37.30
C ALA A 124 4.17 0.31 37.59
N ASP A 125 4.45 1.61 37.40
CA ASP A 125 3.59 2.70 37.88
C ASP A 125 2.70 3.34 36.79
N LEU A 126 2.44 2.62 35.69
CA LEU A 126 1.58 3.14 34.63
C LEU A 126 0.11 3.11 35.00
N THR A 127 -0.58 4.23 34.81
CA THR A 127 -2.05 4.26 34.80
C THR A 127 -2.60 3.43 33.64
N TYR A 128 -3.83 2.94 33.77
CA TYR A 128 -4.49 2.18 32.70
C TYR A 128 -4.50 2.92 31.34
N ASN A 129 -4.77 4.22 31.36
CA ASN A 129 -4.81 5.04 30.14
C ASN A 129 -3.43 5.19 29.48
N GLN A 130 -2.35 5.29 30.28
CA GLN A 130 -0.99 5.30 29.76
C GLN A 130 -0.61 3.93 29.17
N MET A 131 -0.91 2.84 29.88
CA MET A 131 -0.69 1.49 29.38
C MET A 131 -1.41 1.24 28.05
N LEU A 132 -2.67 1.66 27.93
CA LEU A 132 -3.44 1.56 26.70
C LEU A 132 -2.81 2.36 25.56
N THR A 133 -2.36 3.60 25.85
CA THR A 133 -1.73 4.48 24.86
C THR A 133 -0.42 3.89 24.34
N PHE A 134 0.45 3.40 25.22
CA PHE A 134 1.72 2.78 24.83
C PHE A 134 1.51 1.50 24.03
N THR A 135 0.60 0.63 24.50
CA THR A 135 0.23 -0.60 23.77
C THR A 135 -0.27 -0.29 22.37
N TYR A 136 -1.17 0.69 22.24
CA TYR A 136 -1.72 1.08 20.94
C TYR A 136 -0.65 1.61 19.98
N ARG A 137 0.27 2.48 20.46
CA ARG A 137 1.37 3.00 19.64
C ARG A 137 2.34 1.90 19.24
N HIS A 138 2.73 1.04 20.17
CA HIS A 138 3.61 -0.10 19.92
C HIS A 138 3.04 -1.02 18.83
N ASP A 139 1.76 -1.38 18.93
CA ASP A 139 1.10 -2.25 17.95
C ASP A 139 1.00 -1.58 16.57
N GLN A 140 0.76 -0.26 16.51
CA GLN A 140 0.75 0.46 15.24
C GLN A 140 2.12 0.48 14.56
N LYS A 141 3.20 0.75 15.32
CA LYS A 141 4.57 0.71 14.81
C LYS A 141 4.91 -0.69 14.28
N THR A 142 4.61 -1.73 15.07
CA THR A 142 4.84 -3.13 14.68
C THR A 142 4.11 -3.48 13.38
N LEU A 143 2.84 -3.07 13.25
CA LEU A 143 2.05 -3.29 12.05
C LEU A 143 2.63 -2.59 10.81
N ILE A 144 3.04 -1.34 10.95
CA ILE A 144 3.63 -0.57 9.83
C ILE A 144 4.98 -1.17 9.43
N ALA A 145 5.86 -1.46 10.40
CA ALA A 145 7.16 -2.08 10.16
C ALA A 145 7.03 -3.45 9.48
N SER A 146 6.08 -4.28 9.92
CA SER A 146 5.78 -5.57 9.29
C SER A 146 5.31 -5.42 7.84
N ASN A 147 4.49 -4.41 7.54
CA ASN A 147 4.06 -4.15 6.16
C ASN A 147 5.21 -3.65 5.29
N ILE A 148 6.11 -2.81 5.81
CA ILE A 148 7.31 -2.35 5.10
C ILE A 148 8.18 -3.56 4.72
N SER A 149 8.48 -4.45 5.68
CA SER A 149 9.22 -5.70 5.40
C SER A 149 8.50 -6.55 4.34
N LEU A 150 7.19 -6.74 4.46
CA LEU A 150 6.41 -7.53 3.50
C LEU A 150 6.43 -6.92 2.08
N LEU A 151 6.43 -5.59 1.97
CA LEU A 151 6.56 -4.89 0.69
C LEU A 151 7.96 -5.04 0.09
N HIS A 152 9.02 -5.02 0.90
CA HIS A 152 10.38 -5.33 0.42
C HIS A 152 10.49 -6.77 -0.09
N VAL A 153 9.90 -7.74 0.62
CA VAL A 153 9.79 -9.12 0.14
C VAL A 153 9.06 -9.17 -1.19
N LEU A 154 7.93 -8.46 -1.32
CA LEU A 154 7.18 -8.39 -2.56
C LEU A 154 8.02 -7.80 -3.71
N ALA A 155 8.72 -6.69 -3.49
CA ALA A 155 9.55 -6.05 -4.51
C ALA A 155 10.62 -7.01 -5.05
N ASP A 156 11.33 -7.71 -4.16
CA ASP A 156 12.36 -8.67 -4.57
C ASP A 156 11.76 -9.86 -5.34
N LEU A 157 10.62 -10.38 -4.90
CA LEU A 157 9.90 -11.43 -5.62
C LEU A 157 9.44 -10.98 -7.01
N LEU A 158 8.91 -9.76 -7.15
CA LEU A 158 8.54 -9.20 -8.46
C LEU A 158 9.76 -9.07 -9.37
N GLY A 159 10.89 -8.61 -8.84
CA GLY A 159 12.16 -8.54 -9.58
C GLY A 159 12.62 -9.91 -10.08
N ARG A 160 12.60 -10.93 -9.23
CA ARG A 160 12.92 -12.32 -9.63
C ARG A 160 11.96 -12.85 -10.68
N LEU A 161 10.65 -12.66 -10.47
CA LEU A 161 9.61 -13.16 -11.35
C LEU A 161 9.65 -12.53 -12.74
N LYS A 162 10.05 -11.26 -12.85
CA LYS A 162 10.23 -10.56 -14.12
C LYS A 162 11.22 -11.29 -15.05
N THR A 163 12.31 -11.83 -14.50
CA THR A 163 13.39 -12.48 -15.26
C THR A 163 13.38 -14.01 -15.18
N SER A 164 12.47 -14.57 -14.40
CA SER A 164 12.49 -15.99 -14.01
C SER A 164 12.05 -16.91 -15.14
N ALA A 165 12.85 -17.94 -15.41
CA ALA A 165 12.45 -19.10 -16.21
C ALA A 165 11.58 -20.11 -15.42
N SER A 166 11.68 -20.15 -14.08
CA SER A 166 10.90 -21.06 -13.21
C SER A 166 10.22 -20.32 -12.05
N PRO A 167 9.06 -19.67 -12.30
CA PRO A 167 8.39 -18.82 -11.32
C PRO A 167 8.08 -19.51 -9.99
N ARG A 168 7.70 -20.80 -10.05
CA ARG A 168 7.31 -21.56 -8.85
C ARG A 168 8.48 -21.74 -7.88
N THR A 169 9.67 -21.99 -8.40
CA THR A 169 10.88 -22.19 -7.58
C THR A 169 11.35 -20.86 -7.02
N ASP A 170 11.34 -19.80 -7.84
CA ASP A 170 11.86 -18.50 -7.45
C ASP A 170 11.00 -17.79 -6.41
N ILE A 171 9.68 -18.04 -6.41
CA ILE A 171 8.79 -17.57 -5.36
C ILE A 171 9.22 -18.12 -4.00
N MET A 172 9.60 -19.39 -3.88
CA MET A 172 9.89 -19.99 -2.58
C MET A 172 11.29 -19.68 -2.02
N LYS A 173 12.15 -19.02 -2.78
CA LYS A 173 13.47 -18.59 -2.30
C LYS A 173 13.34 -17.46 -1.29
N ARG A 174 14.11 -17.52 -0.21
CA ARG A 174 14.17 -16.47 0.82
C ARG A 174 14.63 -15.12 0.27
N VAL A 175 14.14 -14.04 0.88
CA VAL A 175 14.50 -12.64 0.63
C VAL A 175 15.19 -12.04 1.87
N ALA A 176 16.51 -12.14 1.93
CA ALA A 176 17.29 -11.48 2.98
C ALA A 176 17.46 -9.97 2.68
N PRO A 177 17.50 -9.07 3.69
CA PRO A 177 17.39 -9.34 5.13
C PRO A 177 15.93 -9.31 5.66
N PHE A 178 14.93 -9.17 4.79
CA PHE A 178 13.56 -8.82 5.20
C PHE A 178 12.71 -9.97 5.72
N GLU A 179 13.12 -11.22 5.51
CA GLU A 179 12.45 -12.40 6.07
C GLU A 179 13.45 -13.44 6.58
N ALA A 180 13.08 -14.10 7.69
CA ALA A 180 13.75 -15.29 8.20
C ALA A 180 13.26 -16.56 7.47
N ASP A 181 14.00 -17.66 7.60
CA ASP A 181 13.65 -18.93 6.94
C ASP A 181 12.26 -19.45 7.38
N GLU A 182 11.91 -19.24 8.65
CA GLU A 182 10.64 -19.65 9.24
C GLU A 182 9.44 -18.84 8.70
N ASP A 183 9.68 -17.58 8.30
CA ASP A 183 8.63 -16.65 7.86
C ASP A 183 8.27 -16.81 6.37
N VAL A 184 9.11 -17.49 5.58
CA VAL A 184 8.96 -17.59 4.12
C VAL A 184 7.55 -18.03 3.75
N VAL A 185 7.08 -19.15 4.31
CA VAL A 185 5.76 -19.73 3.99
C VAL A 185 4.63 -18.76 4.38
N ALA A 186 4.72 -18.16 5.57
CA ALA A 186 3.73 -17.21 6.06
C ALA A 186 3.64 -15.97 5.15
N ASN A 187 4.78 -15.42 4.73
CA ASN A 187 4.84 -14.29 3.80
C ASN A 187 4.31 -14.66 2.42
N ARG A 188 4.62 -15.84 1.89
CA ARG A 188 4.05 -16.30 0.62
C ARG A 188 2.54 -16.44 0.68
N LEU A 189 1.98 -16.95 1.79
CA LEU A 189 0.53 -17.00 1.97
C LEU A 189 -0.10 -15.61 2.00
N LYS A 190 0.55 -14.62 2.61
CA LYS A 190 0.09 -13.21 2.61
C LYS A 190 0.13 -12.60 1.21
N LEU A 191 1.13 -12.92 0.40
CA LEU A 191 1.35 -12.36 -0.94
C LEU A 191 0.68 -13.15 -2.08
N ARG A 192 0.18 -14.36 -1.81
CA ARG A 192 -0.29 -15.32 -2.83
C ARG A 192 -1.31 -14.75 -3.81
N HIS A 193 -2.23 -13.90 -3.34
CA HIS A 193 -3.29 -13.33 -4.19
C HIS A 193 -2.67 -12.33 -5.17
N TYR A 194 -1.86 -11.41 -4.64
CA TYR A 194 -1.17 -10.40 -5.44
C TYR A 194 -0.23 -11.04 -6.48
N ILE A 195 0.58 -12.02 -6.08
CA ILE A 195 1.48 -12.75 -6.99
C ILE A 195 0.68 -13.53 -8.04
N GLY A 196 -0.43 -14.16 -7.64
CA GLY A 196 -1.31 -14.87 -8.57
C GLY A 196 -1.93 -13.94 -9.61
N ASP A 197 -2.39 -12.75 -9.19
CA ASP A 197 -2.98 -11.74 -10.05
C ASP A 197 -1.98 -11.21 -11.07
N ILE A 198 -0.78 -10.81 -10.63
CA ILE A 198 0.22 -10.25 -11.55
C ILE A 198 0.68 -11.29 -12.58
N LEU A 199 0.87 -12.56 -12.18
CA LEU A 199 1.25 -13.62 -13.11
C LEU A 199 0.17 -13.91 -14.15
N ARG A 200 -1.11 -13.91 -13.74
CA ARG A 200 -2.24 -14.06 -14.67
C ARG A 200 -2.33 -12.89 -15.64
N ASN A 201 -2.23 -11.66 -15.13
CA ASN A 201 -2.34 -10.46 -15.94
C ASN A 201 -1.15 -10.30 -16.90
N GLN A 202 0.05 -10.70 -16.48
CA GLN A 202 1.22 -10.77 -17.35
C GLN A 202 1.07 -11.78 -18.50
N ALA A 203 0.47 -12.94 -18.21
CA ALA A 203 0.18 -13.93 -19.26
C ALA A 203 -0.83 -13.38 -20.28
N ALA A 204 -1.88 -12.70 -19.81
CA ALA A 204 -2.86 -12.05 -20.67
C ALA A 204 -2.24 -10.91 -21.49
N LEU A 205 -1.35 -10.12 -20.89
CA LEU A 205 -0.66 -9.01 -21.55
C LEU A 205 0.24 -9.51 -22.68
N LYS A 206 1.00 -10.59 -22.45
CA LYS A 206 1.80 -11.25 -23.50
C LYS A 206 0.95 -11.72 -24.68
N GLN A 207 -0.23 -12.30 -24.41
CA GLN A 207 -1.16 -12.73 -25.45
C GLN A 207 -1.67 -11.54 -26.27
N ALA A 208 -2.07 -10.45 -25.60
CA ALA A 208 -2.55 -9.23 -26.25
C ALA A 208 -1.49 -8.58 -27.14
N THR A 209 -0.22 -8.59 -26.72
CA THR A 209 0.91 -8.06 -27.53
C THR A 209 1.34 -8.97 -28.67
N SER A 210 0.97 -10.25 -28.63
CA SER A 210 1.28 -11.25 -29.66
C SER A 210 0.18 -11.44 -30.70
N ALA A 211 -0.98 -10.83 -30.50
CA ALA A 211 -2.07 -10.84 -31.47
C ALA A 211 -1.76 -9.84 -32.60
N PRO A 212 -1.82 -10.27 -33.88
CA PRO A 212 -1.48 -9.44 -35.04
C PRO A 212 -2.47 -8.31 -35.29
#